data_AF-A0A059CKT2-F1
#
_entry.id   AF-A0A059CKT2-F1
#
_cell.length_a   1.000
_cell.length_b   1.000
_cell.length_c   1.000
_cell.angle_alpha   90.00
_cell.angle_beta   90.00
_cell.angle_gamma   90.00
#
_symmetry.space_group_name_H-M   'P 1'
#
loop_
_entity.id
_entity.type
_entity.pdbx_description
1 polymer ?
#
loop_
_entity_poly.entity_id
_entity_poly.type
_entity_poly.pdbx_seq_one_letter_code
_entity_poly.pdbx_strand_id
1 'polypeptide(L)'
;MRYGKYCGLLYSGCPEERPYDGLDACCMKHDVCIQAKNNDYLSQKCSQNLLNCMTNFKNSRGRTFKGSKCQVEDVDVLSIVMEAALLAGRYFHKP
;
A
#
# COMPACT_ATOMS: atom_id res chain seq x y z
N MET A 1 -7.61 4.66 -8.09
CA MET A 1 -7.32 3.22 -8.21
C MET A 1 -7.96 2.48 -7.05
N ARG A 2 -8.56 1.32 -7.30
CA ARG A 2 -8.98 0.36 -6.26
C ARG A 2 -8.51 -1.01 -6.71
N TYR A 3 -7.65 -1.64 -5.92
CA TYR A 3 -7.10 -2.96 -6.20
C TYR A 3 -7.27 -3.84 -4.96
N GLY A 4 -7.60 -5.10 -5.20
CA GLY A 4 -7.80 -6.05 -4.13
C GLY A 4 -8.94 -5.63 -3.19
N LYS A 5 -8.72 -5.72 -1.88
CA LYS A 5 -9.62 -5.20 -0.84
C LYS A 5 -9.07 -3.95 -0.14
N TYR A 6 -7.76 -3.74 -0.16
CA TYR A 6 -7.06 -2.78 0.69
C TYR A 6 -6.28 -1.71 -0.09
N CYS A 7 -6.02 -1.90 -1.39
CA CYS A 7 -5.21 -0.92 -2.13
C CYS A 7 -6.09 0.19 -2.73
N GLY A 8 -6.23 1.31 -2.01
CA GLY A 8 -6.84 2.52 -2.54
C GLY A 8 -7.00 3.61 -1.49
N LEU A 9 -7.09 4.87 -1.94
CA LEU A 9 -7.34 6.00 -1.03
C LEU A 9 -8.75 5.92 -0.46
N LEU A 10 -8.87 6.00 0.88
CA LEU A 10 -10.14 5.84 1.61
C LEU A 10 -10.89 4.55 1.22
N TYR A 11 -10.12 3.50 0.93
CA TYR A 11 -10.63 2.20 0.51
C TYR A 11 -9.86 1.12 1.26
N SER A 12 -10.56 0.39 2.12
CA SER A 12 -9.97 -0.67 2.94
C SER A 12 -10.97 -1.81 3.13
N GLY A 13 -10.47 -3.00 3.47
CA GLY A 13 -11.29 -4.18 3.71
C GLY A 13 -11.94 -4.21 5.10
N CYS A 14 -12.88 -5.12 5.29
CA CYS A 14 -13.50 -5.36 6.59
C CYS A 14 -12.52 -6.08 7.54
N PRO A 15 -12.75 -6.02 8.87
CA PRO A 15 -12.02 -6.86 9.82
C PRO A 15 -12.06 -8.34 9.42
N GLU A 16 -10.95 -9.04 9.64
CA GLU A 16 -10.76 -10.49 9.36
C GLU A 16 -10.76 -10.90 7.88
N GLU A 17 -11.05 -10.00 6.95
CA GLU A 17 -10.93 -10.32 5.53
C GLU A 17 -9.47 -10.60 5.17
N ARG A 18 -9.25 -11.69 4.43
CA ARG A 18 -7.92 -12.00 3.91
C ARG A 18 -7.65 -11.16 2.65
N PRO A 19 -6.42 -10.64 2.50
CA PRO A 19 -6.01 -9.98 1.25
C PRO A 19 -6.01 -11.00 0.11
N TYR A 20 -6.34 -10.56 -1.10
CA TYR A 20 -6.42 -11.45 -2.26
C TYR A 20 -5.05 -11.92 -2.77
N ASP A 21 -4.00 -11.11 -2.59
CA ASP A 21 -2.63 -11.46 -2.94
C ASP A 21 -1.59 -10.70 -2.09
N GLY A 22 -0.31 -10.84 -2.44
CA GLY A 22 0.79 -10.22 -1.73
C GLY A 22 0.82 -8.68 -1.81
N LEU A 23 0.33 -8.08 -2.90
CA LEU A 23 0.22 -6.63 -3.02
C LEU A 23 -0.89 -6.11 -2.11
N ASP A 24 -2.06 -6.76 -2.16
CA ASP A 24 -3.20 -6.43 -1.31
C ASP A 24 -2.84 -6.57 0.18
N ALA A 25 -1.99 -7.54 0.51
CA ALA A 25 -1.44 -7.70 1.86
C ALA A 25 -0.49 -6.55 2.27
N CYS A 26 0.28 -5.97 1.34
CA CYS A 26 1.07 -4.78 1.61
C CYS A 26 0.18 -3.59 1.96
N CYS A 27 -0.91 -3.39 1.19
CA CYS A 27 -1.87 -2.32 1.44
C CYS A 27 -2.63 -2.52 2.76
N MET A 28 -3.04 -3.75 3.08
CA MET A 28 -3.66 -4.07 4.38
C MET A 28 -2.75 -3.67 5.55
N LYS A 29 -1.46 -4.01 5.48
CA LYS A 29 -0.48 -3.62 6.52
C LYS A 29 -0.28 -2.11 6.59
N HIS A 30 -0.31 -1.43 5.45
CA HIS A 30 -0.24 0.03 5.39
C HIS A 30 -1.45 0.66 6.08
N ASP A 31 -2.66 0.23 5.77
CA ASP A 31 -3.89 0.79 6.37
C ASP A 31 -3.90 0.63 7.89
N VAL A 32 -3.51 -0.55 8.39
CA VAL A 32 -3.36 -0.79 9.83
C VAL A 32 -2.29 0.12 10.43
N CYS A 33 -1.17 0.34 9.74
CA CYS A 33 -0.13 1.27 10.18
C CYS A 33 -0.65 2.71 10.30
N ILE A 34 -1.41 3.17 9.30
CA ILE A 34 -2.02 4.51 9.28
C ILE A 34 -3.02 4.67 10.43
N GLN A 35 -3.88 3.68 10.66
CA GLN A 35 -4.83 3.69 11.78
C GLN A 35 -4.10 3.79 13.13
N ALA A 36 -3.02 3.02 13.31
CA ALA A 36 -2.19 3.08 14.51
C ALA A 36 -1.42 4.41 14.68
N LYS A 37 -1.33 5.21 13.62
CA LYS A 37 -0.68 6.53 13.58
C LYS A 37 -1.69 7.68 13.57
N ASN A 38 -2.87 7.49 14.18
CA ASN A 38 -3.95 8.48 14.24
C ASN A 38 -4.41 8.95 12.84
N ASN A 39 -4.46 8.04 11.88
CA ASN A 39 -4.81 8.30 10.49
C ASN A 39 -3.85 9.27 9.75
N ASP A 40 -2.58 9.33 10.16
CA ASP A 40 -1.57 10.16 9.50
C ASP A 40 -1.03 9.53 8.21
N TYR A 41 -1.68 9.84 7.09
CA TYR A 41 -1.29 9.40 5.74
C TYR A 41 0.10 9.88 5.28
N LEU A 42 0.71 10.84 5.99
CA LEU A 42 2.08 11.30 5.70
C LEU A 42 3.13 10.62 6.58
N SER A 43 2.76 9.63 7.41
CA SER A 43 3.72 8.89 8.22
C SER A 43 4.83 8.29 7.34
N GLN A 44 6.06 8.74 7.57
CA GLN A 44 7.25 8.24 6.88
C GLN A 44 7.40 6.73 7.08
N LYS A 45 7.19 6.23 8.30
CA LYS A 45 7.25 4.80 8.61
C LYS A 45 6.27 3.99 7.78
N CYS A 46 5.00 4.40 7.72
CA CYS A 46 3.98 3.64 6.99
C CYS A 46 4.25 3.68 5.48
N SER A 47 4.61 4.84 4.95
CA SER A 47 4.94 5.02 3.53
C SER A 47 6.17 4.19 3.11
N GLN A 48 7.25 4.24 3.89
CA GLN A 48 8.47 3.49 3.61
C GLN A 48 8.24 1.98 3.70
N ASN A 49 7.47 1.51 4.69
CA ASN A 49 7.14 0.09 4.82
C ASN A 49 6.33 -0.41 3.61
N LEU A 50 5.37 0.38 3.12
CA LEU A 50 4.59 0.04 1.93
C LEU A 50 5.49 -0.03 0.68
N LEU A 51 6.34 0.96 0.46
CA LEU A 51 7.30 0.97 -0.67
C LEU A 51 8.23 -0.25 -0.65
N ASN A 52 8.78 -0.59 0.52
CA ASN A 52 9.63 -1.77 0.69
C ASN A 52 8.86 -3.07 0.39
N CYS A 53 7.61 -3.17 0.88
CA CYS A 53 6.75 -4.32 0.67
C CYS A 53 6.43 -4.52 -0.83
N MET A 54 6.03 -3.45 -1.52
CA MET A 54 5.73 -3.48 -2.96
C MET A 54 6.96 -3.84 -3.80
N THR A 55 8.13 -3.30 -3.43
CA THR A 55 9.41 -3.66 -4.07
C THR A 55 9.70 -5.15 -3.92
N ASN A 56 9.52 -5.71 -2.72
CA ASN A 56 9.70 -7.15 -2.50
C ASN A 56 8.69 -8.01 -3.25
N PHE A 57 7.43 -7.56 -3.34
CA PHE A 57 6.40 -8.24 -4.14
C PHE A 57 6.79 -8.30 -5.63
N LYS A 58 7.27 -7.20 -6.19
CA LYS A 58 7.78 -7.16 -7.57
C LYS A 58 9.00 -8.05 -7.76
N ASN A 59 10.00 -7.94 -6.89
CA ASN A 59 11.25 -8.69 -6.99
C ASN A 59 11.03 -10.21 -6.87
N SER A 60 10.03 -10.63 -6.09
CA SER A 60 9.63 -12.04 -5.96
C SER A 60 8.76 -12.54 -7.12
N ARG A 61 8.49 -11.71 -8.13
CA ARG A 61 7.55 -12.00 -9.23
C ARG A 61 6.17 -12.40 -8.71
N GLY A 62 5.70 -11.64 -7.71
CA GLY A 62 4.40 -11.82 -7.09
C GLY A 62 3.28 -11.89 -8.14
N ARG A 63 2.35 -12.84 -7.96
CA ARG A 63 1.24 -13.04 -8.88
C ARG A 63 0.01 -12.29 -8.40
N THR A 64 -0.73 -11.73 -9.35
CA THR A 64 -2.07 -11.18 -9.09
C THR A 64 -3.09 -12.30 -8.80
N PHE A 65 -4.16 -11.97 -8.08
CA PHE A 65 -5.30 -12.87 -7.88
C PHE A 65 -6.12 -13.10 -9.16
N LYS A 66 -6.83 -14.24 -9.20
CA LYS A 66 -7.66 -14.64 -10.34
C LYS A 66 -8.81 -13.65 -10.56
N GLY A 67 -8.97 -13.18 -11.80
CA GLY A 67 -10.03 -12.23 -12.17
C GLY A 67 -9.65 -10.76 -11.99
N SER A 68 -8.43 -10.46 -11.54
CA SER A 68 -7.91 -9.10 -11.59
C SER A 68 -7.86 -8.60 -13.03
N LYS A 69 -8.30 -7.36 -13.24
CA LYS A 69 -8.16 -6.62 -14.50
C LYS A 69 -6.90 -5.73 -14.51
N CYS A 70 -6.22 -5.65 -13.38
CA CYS A 70 -4.99 -4.88 -13.20
C CYS A 70 -3.79 -5.82 -13.30
N GLN A 71 -2.71 -5.34 -13.89
CA GLN A 71 -1.44 -6.06 -13.94
C GLN A 71 -0.52 -5.62 -12.78
N VAL A 72 0.56 -6.38 -12.56
CA VAL A 72 1.52 -6.08 -11.48
C VAL A 72 2.25 -4.75 -11.75
N GLU A 73 2.35 -4.37 -13.00
CA GLU A 73 2.90 -3.10 -13.47
C GLU A 73 2.04 -1.90 -13.00
N ASP A 74 0.73 -2.08 -12.78
CA ASP A 74 -0.13 -1.02 -12.23
C ASP A 74 0.28 -0.61 -10.79
N VAL A 75 1.09 -1.44 -10.10
CA VAL A 75 1.72 -1.11 -8.81
C VAL A 75 2.68 0.08 -8.92
N ASP A 76 3.24 0.35 -10.10
CA ASP A 76 4.09 1.53 -10.32
C ASP A 76 3.34 2.84 -10.00
N VAL A 77 2.05 2.92 -10.35
CA VAL A 77 1.21 4.08 -10.03
C VAL A 77 1.11 4.30 -8.53
N LEU A 78 0.89 3.22 -7.76
CA LEU A 78 0.84 3.30 -6.30
C LEU A 78 2.20 3.71 -5.71
N SER A 79 3.30 3.21 -6.28
CA SER A 79 4.66 3.52 -5.83
C SER A 79 4.95 5.03 -5.95
N ILE A 80 4.61 5.66 -7.07
CA ILE A 80 4.79 7.10 -7.31
C ILE A 80 4.06 7.95 -6.24
N VAL A 81 2.80 7.61 -5.96
CA VAL A 81 2.01 8.33 -4.95
C VAL A 81 2.63 8.20 -3.55
N MET A 82 3.11 7.00 -3.21
CA MET A 82 3.72 6.75 -1.91
C MET A 82 5.11 7.38 -1.75
N GLU A 83 5.89 7.51 -2.84
CA GLU A 83 7.13 8.29 -2.85
C GLU A 83 6.87 9.77 -2.58
N ALA A 84 5.84 10.34 -3.21
CA ALA A 84 5.41 11.71 -2.95
C ALA A 84 4.94 11.90 -1.50
N ALA A 85 4.15 10.96 -0.96
CA ALA A 85 3.71 10.98 0.43
C ALA A 85 4.89 10.89 1.41
N LEU A 86 5.88 10.04 1.12
CA LEU A 86 7.11 9.93 1.92
C LEU A 86 7.92 11.23 1.89
N LEU A 87 8.07 11.84 0.72
CA LEU A 87 8.76 13.13 0.58
C LEU A 87 8.04 14.24 1.37
N ALA A 88 6.72 14.32 1.25
CA ALA A 88 5.91 15.27 2.02
C ALA A 88 6.02 14.99 3.53
N GLY A 89 5.99 13.72 3.95
CA GLY A 89 6.18 13.31 5.35
C GLY A 89 7.53 13.74 5.91
N ARG A 90 8.60 13.68 5.11
CA ARG A 90 9.92 14.22 5.49
C ARG A 90 9.88 15.75 5.63
N TYR A 91 9.28 16.44 4.68
CA TYR A 91 9.15 17.90 4.70
C TYR A 91 8.35 18.41 5.92
N PHE A 92 7.25 17.73 6.24
CA PHE A 92 6.36 18.08 7.37
C PHE A 92 6.72 17.39 8.69
N HIS A 93 7.86 16.67 8.75
CA HIS A 93 8.35 15.99 9.95
C HIS A 93 7.33 15.01 10.58
N LYS A 94 6.67 14.21 9.74
CA LYS A 94 5.68 13.19 10.11
C LYS A 94 6.32 11.79 10.24
N PRO A 95 6.61 11.28 11.44
CA PRO A 95 7.37 10.03 11.62
C PRO A 95 6.62 8.74 11.23
#